data_AF-A0A7K2MI60-F1
#
_entry.id   AF-A0A7K2MI60-F1
#
_cell.length_a   1.000
_cell.length_b   1.000
_cell.length_c   1.000
_cell.angle_alpha   90.00
_cell.angle_beta   90.00
_cell.angle_gamma   90.00
#
_symmetry.space_group_name_H-M   'P 1'
#
loop_
_entity.id
_entity.type
_entity.pdbx_description
1 polymer ?
#
loop_
_entity_poly.entity_id
_entity_poly.type
_entity_poly.pdbx_seq_one_letter_code
_entity_poly.pdbx_strand_id
1 'polypeptide(L)'
;AGAASSVAPAPPEDSFSMPGTESQKAFDLLDEQFPAAGAEGATARVVIRAPEGGKISDPAGKERVEELVTALGAGPQVSSVDDPFKANAVSEDGTTAYA
;
A
#
# COMPACT_ATOMS: atom_id res chain seq x y z
N ALA A 1 -13.16 -48.92 -5.35
CA ALA A 1 -13.10 -48.08 -4.13
C ALA A 1 -11.65 -47.67 -3.93
N GLY A 2 -11.37 -46.37 -3.73
CA GLY A 2 -10.01 -45.88 -3.51
C GLY A 2 -9.93 -44.37 -3.63
N ALA A 3 -10.64 -43.66 -2.76
CA ALA A 3 -10.48 -42.21 -2.60
C ALA A 3 -9.22 -41.96 -1.75
N ALA A 4 -8.14 -41.51 -2.38
CA ALA A 4 -6.96 -41.01 -1.70
C ALA A 4 -7.03 -39.48 -1.69
N SER A 5 -7.74 -38.91 -0.71
CA SER A 5 -7.72 -37.47 -0.47
C SER A 5 -6.45 -37.14 0.30
N SER A 6 -5.48 -36.51 -0.34
CA SER A 6 -4.27 -35.99 0.31
C SER A 6 -4.65 -34.83 1.23
N VAL A 7 -4.91 -35.12 2.50
CA VAL A 7 -4.98 -34.10 3.55
C VAL A 7 -3.55 -33.65 3.84
N ALA A 8 -3.10 -32.59 3.16
CA ALA A 8 -1.94 -31.86 3.61
C ALA A 8 -2.30 -31.19 4.95
N PRO A 9 -1.41 -31.23 5.96
CA PRO A 9 -1.61 -30.45 7.18
C PRO A 9 -1.77 -28.97 6.84
N ALA A 10 -2.59 -28.25 7.61
CA ALA A 10 -2.76 -26.82 7.45
C ALA A 10 -1.38 -26.13 7.57
N PRO A 11 -1.10 -25.09 6.75
CA PRO A 11 0.12 -24.32 6.91
C PRO A 11 0.19 -23.76 8.35
N PRO A 12 1.40 -23.69 8.94
CA PRO A 12 1.57 -23.07 10.25
C PRO A 12 1.04 -21.63 10.21
N GLU A 13 0.52 -21.16 11.34
CA GLU A 13 -0.02 -19.80 11.42
C GLU A 13 1.12 -18.80 11.17
N ASP A 14 0.92 -17.87 10.23
CA ASP A 14 1.86 -16.78 9.88
C ASP A 14 1.97 -15.75 11.03
N SER A 15 2.29 -16.21 12.24
CA SER A 15 2.59 -15.33 13.36
C SER A 15 4.10 -15.10 13.39
N PHE A 16 4.53 -13.89 13.00
CA PHE A 16 5.89 -13.39 13.26
C PHE A 16 6.08 -13.08 14.76
N SER A 17 5.63 -13.96 15.66
CA SER A 17 5.73 -13.77 17.11
C SER A 17 6.69 -14.78 17.73
N MET A 18 7.57 -14.30 18.61
CA MET A 18 8.36 -15.12 19.53
C MET A 18 7.93 -14.80 20.96
N PRO A 19 6.90 -15.49 21.49
CA PRO A 19 6.32 -15.17 22.79
C PRO A 19 7.35 -15.16 23.92
N GLY A 20 7.31 -14.12 24.75
CA GLY A 20 8.19 -13.97 25.92
C GLY A 20 9.54 -13.31 25.65
N THR A 21 9.86 -12.96 24.41
CA THR A 21 11.08 -12.18 24.09
C THR A 21 10.88 -10.69 24.39
N GLU A 22 11.96 -9.98 24.71
CA GLU A 22 11.92 -8.51 24.86
C GLU A 22 11.56 -7.80 23.55
N SER A 23 11.92 -8.37 22.40
CA SER A 23 11.50 -7.87 21.09
C SER A 23 9.98 -7.92 20.92
N GLN A 24 9.32 -9.00 21.34
CA GLN A 24 7.86 -9.08 21.32
C GLN A 24 7.23 -7.99 22.19
N LYS A 25 7.70 -7.84 23.44
CA LYS A 25 7.20 -6.77 24.34
C LYS A 25 7.39 -5.37 23.76
N ALA A 26 8.48 -5.14 23.03
CA ALA A 26 8.71 -3.87 22.36
C ALA A 26 7.70 -3.64 21.22
N PHE A 27 7.39 -4.65 20.42
CA PHE A 27 6.33 -4.55 19.39
C PHE A 27 4.95 -4.38 20.01
N ASP A 28 4.64 -5.10 21.10
CA ASP A 28 3.37 -4.96 21.82
C ASP A 28 3.19 -3.52 22.36
N LEU A 29 4.26 -2.92 22.90
CA LEU A 29 4.25 -1.52 23.35
C LEU A 29 4.11 -0.52 22.20
N LEU A 30 4.70 -0.82 21.03
CA LEU A 30 4.51 0.01 19.83
C LEU A 30 3.06 -0.05 19.35
N ASP A 31 2.42 -1.21 19.38
CA ASP A 31 1.00 -1.36 19.01
C ASP A 31 0.07 -0.67 20.02
N GLU A 32 0.36 -0.78 21.32
CA GLU A 32 -0.43 -0.12 22.39
C GLU A 32 -0.35 1.42 22.31
N GLN A 33 0.85 1.97 22.08
CA GLN A 33 1.08 3.41 22.07
C GLN A 33 0.84 4.05 20.69
N PHE A 34 1.05 3.28 19.62
CA PHE A 34 0.90 3.72 18.23
C PHE A 34 0.06 2.72 17.43
N PRO A 35 -1.23 2.51 17.79
CA PRO A 35 -2.09 1.54 17.12
C PRO A 35 -2.29 1.87 15.63
N ALA A 36 -2.14 3.14 15.24
CA ALA A 36 -2.13 3.57 13.84
C ALA A 36 -0.86 3.16 13.06
N ALA A 37 0.24 2.89 13.75
CA ALA A 37 1.48 2.38 13.16
C ALA A 37 1.49 0.85 13.04
N GLY A 38 0.74 0.16 13.93
CA GLY A 38 0.43 -1.27 13.84
C GLY A 38 -0.66 -1.59 12.83
N ALA A 39 -1.25 -0.59 12.17
CA ALA A 39 -1.98 -0.80 10.95
C ALA A 39 -0.98 -1.30 9.90
N GLU A 40 -0.83 -2.62 9.80
CA GLU A 40 -0.50 -3.34 8.56
C GLU A 40 -1.62 -3.07 7.53
N GLY A 41 -1.97 -1.80 7.34
CA GLY A 41 -2.87 -1.36 6.30
C GLY A 41 -2.18 -1.74 5.00
N ALA A 42 -2.82 -2.62 4.24
CA ALA A 42 -2.30 -3.07 2.97
C ALA A 42 -1.98 -1.86 2.09
N THR A 43 -0.69 -1.53 1.96
CA THR A 43 -0.25 -0.43 1.10
C THR A 43 -0.34 -0.87 -0.34
N ALA A 44 -1.19 -0.22 -1.11
CA ALA A 44 -1.18 -0.33 -2.57
C ALA A 44 -0.34 0.81 -3.15
N ARG A 45 0.40 0.53 -4.23
CA ARG A 45 1.10 1.57 -5.00
C ARG A 45 0.56 1.62 -6.41
N VAL A 46 0.06 2.78 -6.81
CA VAL A 46 -0.47 3.00 -8.15
C VAL A 46 0.54 3.84 -8.93
N VAL A 47 1.06 3.28 -10.02
CA VAL A 47 2.03 3.96 -10.90
C VAL A 47 1.32 4.42 -12.17
N ILE A 48 1.47 5.70 -12.49
CA ILE A 48 0.79 6.35 -13.61
C ILE A 48 1.86 6.84 -14.58
N ARG A 49 1.67 6.55 -15.87
CA ARG A 49 2.59 6.94 -16.95
C ARG A 49 1.85 7.81 -17.96
N ALA A 50 2.44 8.94 -18.34
CA ALA A 50 1.96 9.79 -19.41
C ALA A 50 2.01 9.05 -20.76
N PRO A 51 1.05 9.30 -21.67
CA PRO A 51 1.12 8.80 -23.04
C PRO A 51 2.37 9.35 -23.75
N GLU A 52 2.77 8.70 -24.86
CA GLU A 52 3.96 9.12 -25.61
C GLU A 52 3.92 10.60 -25.99
N GLY A 53 5.04 11.29 -25.75
CA GLY A 53 5.19 12.73 -26.01
C GLY A 53 4.49 13.65 -25.00
N GLY A 54 3.75 13.12 -24.02
CA GLY A 54 3.10 13.90 -22.97
C GLY A 54 3.84 13.87 -21.63
N LYS A 55 3.43 14.76 -20.71
CA LYS A 55 3.89 14.76 -19.32
C LYS A 55 2.72 14.74 -18.34
N ILE A 56 2.91 14.04 -17.23
CA ILE A 56 2.00 14.10 -16.08
C ILE A 56 2.11 15.46 -15.39
N SER A 57 3.28 16.10 -15.46
CA SER A 57 3.52 17.40 -14.84
C SER A 57 2.87 18.59 -15.57
N ASP A 58 2.36 18.39 -16.79
CA ASP A 58 1.66 19.44 -17.54
C ASP A 58 0.25 19.67 -16.96
N PRO A 59 -0.38 20.85 -17.13
CA PRO A 59 -1.66 21.16 -16.48
C PRO A 59 -2.76 20.11 -16.70
N ALA A 60 -2.94 19.63 -17.93
CA ALA A 60 -3.93 18.60 -18.26
C ALA A 60 -3.54 17.20 -17.78
N GLY A 61 -2.25 16.96 -17.52
CA GLY A 61 -1.75 15.73 -16.89
C GLY A 61 -2.02 15.75 -15.38
N LYS A 62 -1.75 16.89 -14.74
CA LYS A 62 -2.01 17.11 -13.32
C LYS A 62 -3.48 16.92 -12.97
N GLU A 63 -4.37 17.56 -13.72
CA GLU A 63 -5.81 17.47 -13.51
C GLU A 63 -6.30 16.00 -13.54
N ARG A 64 -5.85 15.21 -14.52
CA ARG A 64 -6.20 13.78 -14.60
C ARG A 64 -5.65 12.94 -13.45
N VAL A 65 -4.45 13.24 -12.98
CA VAL A 65 -3.86 12.54 -11.82
C VAL A 65 -4.60 12.92 -10.54
N GLU A 66 -4.97 14.18 -10.37
CA GLU A 66 -5.76 14.66 -9.23
C GLU A 66 -7.16 14.02 -9.20
N GLU A 67 -7.82 13.89 -10.35
CA GLU A 67 -9.07 13.15 -10.50
C GLU A 67 -8.92 11.69 -10.08
N LEU A 68 -7.85 11.02 -10.54
CA LEU A 68 -7.57 9.63 -10.19
C LEU A 68 -7.31 9.46 -8.68
N VAL A 69 -6.47 10.31 -8.09
CA VAL A 69 -6.17 10.29 -6.64
C VAL A 69 -7.44 10.51 -5.83
N THR A 70 -8.30 11.44 -6.26
CA THR A 70 -9.60 11.68 -5.61
C THR A 70 -10.51 10.45 -5.71
N ALA A 71 -10.58 9.81 -6.88
CA ALA A 71 -11.38 8.61 -7.08
C ALA A 71 -10.88 7.42 -6.23
N LEU A 72 -9.56 7.25 -6.10
CA LEU A 72 -8.96 6.24 -5.22
C LEU A 72 -9.30 6.50 -3.75
N GLY A 73 -9.22 7.76 -3.31
CA GLY A 73 -9.56 8.16 -1.93
C GLY A 73 -11.04 7.98 -1.56
N ALA A 74 -11.94 7.85 -2.53
CA ALA A 74 -13.35 7.57 -2.29
C ALA A 74 -13.65 6.08 -2.02
N GLY A 75 -12.64 5.20 -2.11
CA GLY A 75 -12.78 3.78 -1.83
C GLY A 75 -13.12 3.52 -0.35
N PRO A 76 -14.08 2.62 -0.03
CA PRO A 76 -14.54 2.40 1.35
C PRO A 76 -13.46 1.78 2.27
N GLN A 77 -12.41 1.21 1.70
CA GLN A 77 -11.29 0.60 2.42
C GLN A 77 -10.01 1.45 2.34
N VAL A 78 -10.08 2.66 1.78
CA VAL A 78 -8.94 3.54 1.60
C VAL A 78 -8.94 4.58 2.72
N SER A 79 -7.91 4.55 3.58
CA SER A 79 -7.74 5.52 4.64
C SER A 79 -7.22 6.86 4.14
N SER A 80 -6.34 6.82 3.13
CA SER A 80 -5.70 7.99 2.53
C SER A 80 -5.04 7.60 1.21
N VAL A 81 -4.86 8.59 0.34
CA VAL A 81 -4.04 8.50 -0.87
C VAL A 81 -3.10 9.70 -0.90
N ASP A 82 -1.82 9.47 -1.15
CA ASP A 82 -0.84 10.54 -1.22
C ASP A 82 -0.98 11.34 -2.52
N ASP A 83 -0.80 12.66 -2.44
CA ASP A 83 -0.74 13.52 -3.62
C ASP A 83 0.68 13.47 -4.21
N PRO A 84 0.86 12.92 -5.43
CA PRO A 84 2.18 12.75 -6.02
C PRO A 84 2.94 14.06 -6.23
N PHE A 85 2.22 15.18 -6.42
CA PHE A 85 2.82 16.49 -6.66
C PHE A 85 3.26 17.19 -5.37
N LYS A 86 2.81 16.72 -4.21
CA LYS A 86 3.25 17.20 -2.88
C LYS A 86 4.24 16.24 -2.23
N ALA A 87 4.18 14.95 -2.57
CA ALA A 87 5.02 13.89 -2.02
C ALA A 87 6.39 13.75 -2.69
N ASN A 88 6.75 14.62 -3.65
CA ASN A 88 7.94 14.45 -4.51
C ASN A 88 7.96 13.08 -5.22
N ALA A 89 6.78 12.59 -5.63
CA ALA A 89 6.59 11.27 -6.22
C ALA A 89 6.44 11.32 -7.76
N VAL A 90 6.96 12.36 -8.41
CA VAL A 90 7.00 12.53 -9.86
C VAL A 90 8.42 12.29 -10.35
N SER A 91 8.58 11.56 -11.46
CA SER A 91 9.88 11.32 -12.08
C SER A 91 10.53 12.62 -12.55
N GLU A 92 11.87 12.62 -12.63
CA GLU A 92 12.65 13.77 -13.07
C GLU A 92 12.25 14.28 -14.47
N ASP A 93 11.91 13.36 -15.37
CA ASP A 93 11.45 13.69 -16.73
C ASP A 93 9.97 14.16 -16.79
N GLY A 94 9.24 14.12 -15.67
CA GLY A 94 7.86 14.56 -15.53
C GLY A 94 6.81 13.63 -16.15
N THR A 95 7.21 12.42 -16.55
CA THR A 95 6.35 11.50 -17.32
C THR A 95 5.71 10.38 -16.49
N THR A 96 6.20 10.13 -15.28
CA THR A 96 5.68 9.09 -14.38
C THR A 96 5.40 9.68 -13.00
N ALA A 97 4.34 9.23 -12.34
CA ALA A 97 4.08 9.52 -10.93
C ALA A 97 3.58 8.28 -10.20
N TYR A 98 3.67 8.26 -8.86
CA TYR A 98 3.05 7.23 -8.04
C TYR A 98 2.30 7.81 -6.84
N ALA A 99 1.22 7.13 -6.47
CA ALA A 99 0.39 7.43 -5.30
C ALA A 99 0.11 6.15 -4.50
#